data_AF-A0A2V4BBH5-F1
#
_entry.id   AF-A0A2V4BBH5-F1
#
_cell.length_a   1.000
_cell.length_b   1.000
_cell.length_c   1.000
_cell.angle_alpha   90.00
_cell.angle_beta   90.00
_cell.angle_gamma   90.00
#
_symmetry.space_group_name_H-M   'P 1'
#
loop_
_entity.id
_entity.type
_entity.pdbx_description
1 polymer ?
#
loop_
_entity_poly.entity_id
_entity_poly.type
_entity_poly.pdbx_seq_one_letter_code
_entity_poly.pdbx_strand_id
1 'polypeptide(L)' 'MPHQGGPMAQHIATFCGNCNCGCPELFLDHDAPEDKRVVLTDDFGQRVQLSVEQWHAIAAAVKDGTVTV' A
#
# COMPACT_ATOMS: atom_id res chain seq x y z
N MET A 1 2.35 11.47 15.35
CA MET A 1 2.84 11.50 13.95
C MET A 1 1.66 11.10 13.09
N PRO A 2 1.23 11.90 12.10
CA PRO A 2 0.01 11.60 11.37
C PRO A 2 0.22 10.33 10.55
N HIS A 3 -0.74 9.43 10.68
CA HIS A 3 -0.85 8.16 9.97
C HIS A 3 -0.66 8.43 8.47
N GLN A 4 0.35 7.80 7.86
CA GLN A 4 0.84 8.09 6.51
C GLN A 4 -0.20 7.81 5.40
N GLY A 5 -1.37 7.24 5.75
CA GLY A 5 -2.52 7.05 4.88
C GLY A 5 -3.42 8.27 4.68
N GLY A 6 -3.44 9.25 5.60
CA GLY A 6 -4.44 10.32 5.65
C GLY A 6 -5.45 10.13 6.79
N PRO A 7 -6.31 11.14 7.08
CA PRO A 7 -7.18 11.12 8.26
C PRO A 7 -8.30 10.05 8.20
N MET A 8 -8.65 9.57 7.01
CA MET A 8 -9.74 8.61 6.75
C MET A 8 -9.24 7.29 6.16
N ALA A 9 -7.93 7.07 6.16
CA ALA A 9 -7.34 5.86 5.58
C ALA A 9 -7.39 4.69 6.58
N GLN A 10 -8.07 3.62 6.20
CA GLN A 10 -8.15 2.38 6.95
C GLN A 10 -6.86 1.59 6.77
N HIS A 11 -6.20 1.21 7.87
CA HIS A 11 -5.08 0.28 7.83
C HIS A 11 -5.54 -1.14 7.45
N ILE A 12 -4.80 -1.78 6.55
CA ILE A 12 -5.13 -3.12 6.02
C ILE A 12 -4.07 -4.14 6.40
N ALA A 13 -2.79 -3.82 6.20
CA ALA A 13 -1.70 -4.75 6.44
C ALA A 13 -0.38 -4.02 6.68
N THR A 14 0.52 -4.68 7.41
CA THR A 14 1.92 -4.27 7.56
C THR A 14 2.81 -5.39 7.02
N PHE A 15 3.76 -5.05 6.16
CA PHE A 15 4.69 -6.00 5.54
C PHE A 15 6.06 -5.89 6.20
N CYS A 16 6.31 -6.73 7.22
CA CYS A 16 7.61 -6.78 7.88
C CYS A 16 8.40 -8.03 7.46
N GLY A 17 9.70 -7.85 7.25
CA GLY A 17 10.65 -8.95 7.10
C GLY A 17 11.28 -9.34 8.45
N ASN A 18 12.61 -9.44 8.46
CA ASN A 18 13.38 -9.91 9.61
C ASN A 18 13.57 -8.87 10.73
N CYS A 19 13.06 -7.65 10.55
CA CYS A 19 13.05 -6.58 11.55
C CYS A 19 11.65 -5.95 11.62
N ASN A 20 11.28 -5.42 12.78
CA ASN A 20 10.06 -4.60 12.96
C ASN A 20 10.33 -3.09 12.77
N CYS A 21 11.38 -2.74 12.03
CA CYS A 21 11.79 -1.37 11.77
C CYS A 21 11.33 -0.94 10.37
N GLY A 22 10.58 0.16 10.33
CA GLY A 22 9.99 0.82 9.14
C GLY A 22 9.38 -0.10 8.10
N CYS A 23 8.55 -1.03 8.56
CA CYS A 23 7.84 -1.91 7.65
C CYS A 23 6.92 -1.14 6.70
N PRO A 24 6.88 -1.51 5.42
CA PRO A 24 5.85 -1.04 4.52
C PRO A 24 4.44 -1.28 5.05
N GLU A 25 3.53 -0.34 4.83
CA GLU A 25 2.14 -0.42 5.30
C GLU A 25 1.16 -0.18 4.16
N LEU A 26 0.04 -0.91 4.19
CA LEU A 26 -1.06 -0.79 3.24
C LEU A 26 -2.26 -0.14 3.92
N PHE A 27 -2.79 0.89 3.28
CA PHE A 27 -4.02 1.55 3.69
C PHE A 27 -5.01 1.63 2.52
N LEU A 28 -6.28 1.76 2.87
CA LEU A 28 -7.37 2.08 1.96
C LEU A 28 -8.01 3.41 2.37
N ASP A 29 -7.85 4.43 1.53
CA ASP A 29 -8.45 5.75 1.70
C ASP A 29 -9.75 5.85 0.89
N HIS A 30 -10.88 5.84 1.59
CA HIS A 30 -12.20 5.90 0.97
C HIS A 30 -12.59 7.29 0.46
N ASP A 31 -11.95 8.34 0.97
CA ASP A 31 -12.21 9.74 0.58
C ASP A 31 -11.36 10.16 -0.62
N ALA A 32 -10.29 9.42 -0.92
CA ALA A 32 -9.45 9.67 -2.07
C ALA A 32 -10.20 9.43 -3.42
N PRO A 33 -9.76 10.12 -4.49
CA PRO A 33 -10.18 9.82 -5.85
C PRO A 33 -10.03 8.33 -6.16
N GLU A 34 -10.89 7.81 -7.03
CA GLU A 34 -10.93 6.37 -7.35
C GLU A 34 -9.59 5.81 -7.84
N ASP A 35 -8.78 6.63 -8.51
CA ASP A 35 -7.44 6.28 -8.97
C ASP A 35 -6.35 6.29 -7.88
N LYS A 36 -6.69 6.63 -6.63
CA LYS A 36 -5.73 6.87 -5.53
C LYS A 36 -6.12 6.29 -4.18
N ARG A 37 -7.15 5.43 -4.13
CA ARG A 37 -7.70 4.88 -2.88
C ARG A 37 -6.75 3.92 -2.18
N VAL A 38 -5.92 3.17 -2.91
CA VAL A 38 -4.95 2.26 -2.28
C VAL A 38 -3.68 3.04 -2.00
N VAL A 39 -3.20 3.00 -0.77
CA VAL A 39 -2.00 3.71 -0.32
C VAL A 39 -1.00 2.69 0.22
N LEU A 40 0.16 2.60 -0.42
CA LEU A 40 1.29 1.81 0.06
C LEU A 40 2.38 2.77 0.53
N THR A 41 2.88 2.56 1.74
CA THR A 41 4.00 3.32 2.30
C THR A 41 5.21 2.43 2.44
N ASP A 42 6.40 3.00 2.31
CA ASP A 42 7.69 2.32 2.49
C ASP A 42 8.45 2.84 3.73
N ASP A 43 9.49 2.12 4.16
CA ASP A 43 10.39 2.44 5.30
C ASP A 43 10.89 3.89 5.28
N PHE A 44 11.17 4.40 4.09
CA PHE A 44 11.73 5.74 3.90
C PHE A 44 10.67 6.86 3.80
N GLY A 45 9.40 6.55 4.06
CA GLY A 45 8.29 7.52 3.99
C GLY A 45 7.84 7.84 2.57
N GLN A 46 8.25 7.03 1.58
CA GLN A 46 7.70 7.11 0.23
C GLN A 46 6.27 6.57 0.24
N ARG A 47 5.40 7.21 -0.54
CA ARG A 47 3.99 6.86 -0.68
C ARG A 47 3.68 6.61 -2.14
N VAL A 48 3.09 5.45 -2.42
CA VAL A 48 2.52 5.12 -3.72
C VAL A 48 1.00 5.07 -3.57
N GLN A 49 0.30 5.68 -4.52
CA GLN A 49 -1.16 5.66 -4.58
C GLN A 49 -1.62 5.02 -5.87
N LEU A 50 -2.63 4.16 -5.76
CA LEU A 50 -3.14 3.35 -6.86
C LEU A 50 -4.66 3.28 -6.78
N SER A 51 -5.29 2.99 -7.90
CA SER A 51 -6.67 2.48 -7.87
C SER A 51 -6.71 1.09 -7.25
N VAL A 52 -7.90 0.69 -6.82
CA VAL A 52 -8.18 -0.68 -6.38
C VAL A 52 -7.93 -1.68 -7.52
N GLU A 53 -8.29 -1.32 -8.75
CA GLU A 53 -8.08 -2.16 -9.93
C GLU A 53 -6.58 -2.41 -10.22
N GLN A 54 -5.76 -1.37 -10.16
CA GLN A 54 -4.31 -1.50 -10.31
C GLN A 54 -3.69 -2.38 -9.22
N TRP A 55 -4.15 -2.26 -7.97
CA TRP A 55 -3.70 -3.13 -6.89
C TRP A 55 -4.06 -4.60 -7.14
N HIS A 56 -5.28 -4.87 -7.62
CA HIS A 56 -5.68 -6.22 -8.01
C HIS A 56 -4.83 -6.80 -9.14
N ALA A 57 -4.49 -5.97 -10.14
CA ALA A 57 -3.61 -6.39 -11.24
C ALA A 57 -2.21 -6.76 -10.74
N ILE A 58 -1.62 -5.98 -9.82
CA ILE A 58 -0.34 -6.31 -9.18
C ILE A 58 -0.45 -7.63 -8.41
N ALA A 59 -1.49 -7.78 -7.59
CA ALA A 59 -1.70 -9.00 -6.82
C ALA A 59 -1.86 -10.24 -7.71
N ALA A 60 -2.52 -10.10 -8.87
CA ALA A 60 -2.61 -11.16 -9.86
C ALA A 60 -1.24 -11.49 -10.47
N ALA A 61 -0.46 -10.49 -10.88
CA ALA A 61 0.88 -10.69 -11.45
C ALA A 61 1.86 -11.33 -10.45
N VAL A 62 1.79 -10.96 -9.17
CA VAL A 62 2.58 -11.61 -8.10
C VAL A 62 2.20 -13.09 -7.96
N LYS A 63 0.91 -13.41 -7.98
CA LYS A 63 0.42 -14.80 -7.90
C LYS A 63 0.84 -15.65 -9.10
N ASP A 64 0.91 -15.04 -10.28
CA ASP A 64 1.34 -15.67 -11.53
C ASP A 64 2.87 -15.78 -11.64
N GLY A 65 3.62 -15.13 -10.73
CA GLY A 65 5.07 -15.11 -10.76
C GLY A 65 5.67 -14.24 -11.87
N THR A 66 4.89 -13.30 -12.41
CA THR A 66 5.31 -12.39 -13.50
C THR A 66 5.88 -11.07 -13.02
N VAL A 67 5.79 -10.77 -11.72
CA VAL A 67 6.52 -9.66 -11.09
C VAL A 67 7.96 -10.10 -10.80
N THR A 68 8.93 -9.39 -11.36
CA THR A 68 10.37 -9.57 -11.07
C THR A 68 10.87 -8.44 -10.17
N VAL A 69 11.63 -8.78 -9.13
CA VAL A 69 12.25 -7.85 -8.17
C VAL A 69 13.73 -7.65 -8.44
#